data_AF-A0A260RIV2-F1
#
_entry.id   AF-A0A260RIV2-F1
#
_cell.length_a   1.000
_cell.length_b   1.000
_cell.length_c   1.000
_cell.angle_alpha   90.00
_cell.angle_beta   90.00
_cell.angle_gamma   90.00
#
_symmetry.space_group_name_H-M   'P 1'
#
loop_
_entity.id
_entity.type
_entity.pdbx_description
1 polymer ?
#
loop_
_entity_poly.entity_id
_entity_poly.type
_entity_poly.pdbx_seq_one_letter_code
_entity_poly.pdbx_strand_id
1 'polypeptide(L)' 'MAVQHVPEDFVSGLEGVVAFTSDIAEPDKDGGALRYRGVDIEELVAQNVTFGDVWALLVDGA' A
#
# COMPACT_ATOMS: atom_id res chain seq x y z
N MET A 1 31.87 13.34 -24.41
CA MET A 1 30.44 13.31 -24.08
C MET A 1 29.97 11.88 -24.28
N ALA A 2 29.68 11.15 -23.21
CA ALA A 2 29.09 9.81 -23.35
C ALA A 2 27.63 9.99 -23.79
N VAL A 3 27.24 9.38 -24.89
CA VAL A 3 25.83 9.31 -25.28
C VAL A 3 25.17 8.38 -24.28
N GLN A 4 24.30 8.91 -23.41
CA GLN A 4 23.45 8.07 -22.58
C GLN A 4 22.48 7.34 -23.49
N HIS A 5 22.60 6.01 -23.54
CA HIS A 5 21.63 5.16 -24.20
C HIS A 5 20.49 4.92 -23.21
N VAL A 6 19.35 5.56 -23.46
CA VAL A 6 18.11 5.30 -22.73
C VAL A 6 17.51 4.02 -23.31
N PRO A 7 17.08 3.05 -22.49
CA PRO A 7 16.37 1.87 -22.97
C PRO A 7 15.16 2.24 -23.85
N GLU A 8 14.90 1.46 -24.90
CA GLU A 8 13.79 1.73 -25.84
C GLU A 8 12.40 1.70 -25.17
N ASP A 9 12.28 0.98 -24.06
CA ASP A 9 11.07 0.80 -23.25
C ASP A 9 11.03 1.69 -21.99
N PHE A 10 11.94 2.67 -21.87
CA PHE A 10 11.94 3.57 -20.72
C PHE A 10 10.64 4.39 -20.64
N VAL A 11 9.94 4.24 -19.52
CA VAL A 11 8.83 5.10 -19.12
C VAL A 11 9.26 5.89 -17.90
N SER A 12 9.10 7.22 -17.95
CA SER A 12 9.39 8.06 -16.79
C SER A 12 8.46 7.74 -15.62
N GLY A 13 9.02 7.58 -14.42
CA GLY A 13 8.28 7.17 -13.22
C GLY A 13 8.48 5.70 -12.88
N LEU A 14 7.65 5.16 -11.98
CA LEU A 14 7.69 3.76 -11.51
C LEU A 14 6.29 3.12 -11.51
N GLU A 15 5.41 3.59 -12.39
CA GLU A 15 4.07 3.02 -12.52
C GLU A 15 4.16 1.52 -12.91
N GLY A 16 3.46 0.66 -12.17
CA GLY A 16 3.51 -0.79 -12.36
C GLY A 16 4.80 -1.47 -11.87
N VAL A 17 5.81 -0.72 -11.42
CA VAL A 17 7.05 -1.30 -10.89
C VAL A 17 6.87 -1.65 -9.42
N VAL A 18 6.93 -2.94 -9.10
CA VAL A 18 6.90 -3.42 -7.71
C VAL A 18 8.26 -3.19 -7.07
N ALA A 19 8.33 -2.26 -6.12
CA ALA A 19 9.57 -1.95 -5.39
C ALA A 19 9.77 -2.81 -4.14
N PHE A 20 8.69 -3.19 -3.46
CA PHE A 20 8.73 -3.96 -2.23
C PHE A 20 7.43 -4.76 -2.03
N THR A 21 7.53 -5.83 -1.24
CA THR A 21 6.40 -6.50 -0.63
C THR A 21 6.09 -5.84 0.72
N SER A 22 4.84 -5.89 1.17
CA SER A 22 4.45 -5.30 2.45
C SER A 22 3.28 -6.07 3.08
N ASP A 23 3.34 -6.24 4.40
CA ASP A 23 2.27 -6.83 5.21
C ASP A 23 1.46 -5.76 5.96
N ILE A 24 1.65 -4.47 5.64
CA ILE A 24 1.03 -3.35 6.38
C ILE A 24 -0.45 -3.19 6.00
N ALA A 25 -0.73 -3.12 4.71
CA ALA A 25 -2.06 -2.89 4.19
C ALA A 25 -2.23 -3.50 2.79
N GLU A 26 -3.44 -3.95 2.50
CA GLU A 26 -3.82 -4.53 1.22
C GLU A 26 -4.95 -3.69 0.59
N PRO A 27 -4.65 -2.89 -0.45
CA PRO A 27 -5.67 -2.20 -1.25
C PRO A 27 -6.16 -3.11 -2.39
N ASP A 28 -7.35 -3.69 -2.24
CA ASP A 28 -8.02 -4.47 -3.27
C ASP A 28 -8.82 -3.54 -4.19
N LYS A 29 -8.20 -3.13 -5.31
CA LYS A 29 -8.81 -2.18 -6.25
C LYS A 29 -10.04 -2.74 -6.97
N ASP A 30 -10.05 -4.04 -7.25
CA ASP A 30 -11.13 -4.68 -8.01
C ASP A 30 -12.30 -5.03 -7.07
N GLY A 31 -12.01 -5.46 -5.84
CA GLY A 31 -13.00 -5.76 -4.81
C GLY A 31 -13.49 -4.53 -4.04
N GLY A 32 -12.82 -3.38 -4.16
CA GLY A 32 -13.20 -2.13 -3.50
C GLY A 32 -12.92 -2.11 -1.99
N ALA A 33 -12.08 -3.01 -1.49
CA ALA A 33 -11.77 -3.13 -0.07
C ALA A 33 -10.38 -2.57 0.25
N LEU A 34 -10.23 -2.02 1.46
CA LEU A 34 -8.94 -1.66 2.02
C LEU A 34 -8.79 -2.35 3.38
N ARG A 35 -7.69 -3.09 3.54
CA ARG A 35 -7.42 -3.83 4.79
C ARG A 35 -6.14 -3.34 5.44
N TYR A 36 -6.18 -3.07 6.73
CA TYR A 36 -5.02 -2.79 7.57
C TYR A 36 -4.69 -4.03 8.37
N ARG A 37 -3.52 -4.64 8.14
CA ARG A 37 -3.14 -5.94 8.72
C ARG A 37 -4.21 -7.02 8.57
N GLY A 38 -4.91 -7.03 7.44
CA GLY A 38 -6.01 -7.96 7.16
C GLY A 38 -7.37 -7.58 7.74
N VAL A 39 -7.47 -6.52 8.56
CA VAL A 39 -8.74 -6.01 9.11
C VAL A 39 -9.33 -4.99 8.16
N ASP A 40 -10.62 -5.14 7.83
CA ASP A 40 -11.32 -4.20 6.96
C ASP A 40 -11.47 -2.82 7.62
N ILE A 41 -11.18 -1.75 6.88
CA ILE A 41 -11.34 -0.38 7.40
C ILE A 41 -12.77 -0.04 7.78
N GLU A 42 -13.78 -0.63 7.12
CA GLU A 42 -15.18 -0.39 7.43
C GLU A 42 -15.52 -0.96 8.81
N GLU A 43 -14.93 -2.09 9.19
CA GLU A 43 -15.08 -2.67 10.54
C GLU A 43 -14.44 -1.79 11.61
N LEU A 44 -13.23 -1.26 11.35
CA LEU A 44 -12.55 -0.33 12.27
C LEU A 44 -13.39 0.92 12.53
N VAL A 45 -13.96 1.50 11.48
CA VAL A 45 -14.81 2.69 11.56
C VAL A 45 -16.13 2.37 12.27
N ALA A 46 -16.79 1.26 11.90
CA ALA A 46 -18.05 0.84 12.48
C ALA A 46 -17.94 0.55 14.00
N GLN A 47 -16.78 0.07 14.45
CA GLN A 47 -16.48 -0.16 15.86
C GLN A 47 -15.94 1.09 16.59
N ASN A 48 -15.89 2.24 15.92
CA ASN A 48 -15.32 3.49 16.46
C ASN A 48 -13.90 3.31 17.02
N VAL A 49 -13.10 2.44 16.41
CA VAL A 49 -11.69 2.24 16.78
C VAL A 49 -10.97 3.58 16.65
N THR A 50 -10.21 3.96 17.67
CA THR A 50 -9.58 5.27 17.68
C THR A 50 -8.43 5.31 16.69
N PHE A 51 -8.10 6.50 16.21
CA PHE A 51 -6.91 6.69 15.37
C PHE A 51 -5.63 6.13 16.04
N GLY A 52 -5.49 6.26 17.37
CA GLY A 52 -4.34 5.75 18.10
C GLY A 52 -4.24 4.22 18.04
N ASP A 53 -5.36 3.53 18.16
CA ASP A 53 -5.40 2.07 18.06
C ASP A 53 -5.14 1.58 16.62
N VAL A 54 -5.67 2.28 15.61
CA VAL A 54 -5.36 1.99 14.20
C VAL A 54 -3.88 2.24 13.90
N TRP A 55 -3.28 3.28 14.48
CA TRP A 55 -1.84 3.53 14.35
C TRP A 55 -1.03 2.37 14.92
N ALA A 56 -1.37 1.90 16.13
CA ALA A 56 -0.71 0.75 16.74
C ALA A 56 -0.84 -0.51 15.87
N LEU A 57 -2.04 -0.79 15.34
CA LEU A 57 -2.27 -1.90 14.41
C LEU A 57 -1.34 -1.83 13.19
N LEU A 58 -1.23 -0.67 12.54
CA LEU A 58 -0.41 -0.51 11.34
C LEU A 58 1.08 -0.70 11.65
N VAL A 59 1.57 -0.14 12.75
CA VAL A 59 2.99 -0.15 13.12
C VAL A 59 3.40 -1.50 13.68
N ASP A 60 2.67 -2.00 14.68
CA ASP A 60 3.05 -3.17 15.47
C ASP A 60 2.57 -4.48 14.85
N GLY A 61 1.46 -4.44 14.10
CA GLY A 61 0.78 -5.64 13.62
C GLY A 61 -0.21 -6.19 14.66
N ALA A 62 -0.53 -7.48 14.53
CA ALA A 62 -1.31 -8.26 15.49
C ALA A 62 -0.38 -9.18 16.30
#